data_AF-A0A267GGW0-F1
#
_entry.id   AF-A0A267GGW0-F1
#
_cell.length_a   1.000
_cell.length_b   1.000
_cell.length_c   1.000
_cell.angle_alpha   90.00
_cell.angle_beta   90.00
_cell.angle_gamma   90.00
#
_symmetry.space_group_name_H-M   'P 1'
#
loop_
_entity.id
_entity.type
_entity.pdbx_description
1 polymer ?
#
loop_
_entity_poly.entity_id
_entity_poly.type
_entity_poly.pdbx_seq_one_letter_code
_entity_poly.pdbx_strand_id
1 'polypeptide(L)'
;RLLKLSVLIRPGSLKTLKKAKFNGCDFLSLNFGKLSKAMEKFLGKWKSTKVENFDNFMKAMDVGFILRKAAAMATVYLDYQKADDGTWIIDWQLAFKKGQIRFQLGQEIDAVLPDDRSVRLVPDFDPATGRYSELQKGKPHDVKVERWITEDGEMQELVKIIDKDVQYTRVYERY
;
A
#
# COMPACT_ATOMS: atom_id res chain seq x y z
N ARG A 1 29.64 21.65 -19.72
CA ARG A 1 28.92 21.48 -21.00
C ARG A 1 27.71 20.60 -20.73
N LEU A 2 26.53 21.19 -20.69
CA LEU A 2 25.24 20.51 -20.47
C LEU A 2 24.82 19.80 -21.77
N LEU A 3 24.46 18.52 -21.71
CA LEU A 3 23.73 17.86 -22.77
C LEU A 3 22.35 17.45 -22.23
N LYS A 4 21.33 18.21 -22.64
CA LYS A 4 19.92 17.81 -22.60
C LYS A 4 19.76 16.58 -23.48
N LEU A 5 19.19 15.50 -22.94
CA LEU A 5 18.62 14.43 -23.76
C LEU A 5 17.14 14.29 -23.42
N SER A 6 16.32 15.00 -24.19
CA SER A 6 14.87 14.84 -24.21
C SER A 6 14.56 13.57 -25.01
N VAL A 7 14.16 12.49 -24.34
CA VAL A 7 13.63 11.30 -25.02
C VAL A 7 12.11 11.36 -24.94
N LEU A 8 11.50 11.79 -26.03
CA LEU A 8 10.06 11.76 -26.27
C LEU A 8 9.66 10.31 -26.60
N ILE A 9 9.08 9.59 -25.63
CA ILE A 9 8.57 8.23 -25.86
C ILE A 9 7.14 8.34 -26.39
N ARG A 10 6.95 8.04 -27.69
CA ARG A 10 5.62 7.77 -28.25
C ARG A 10 5.16 6.35 -27.85
N PRO A 11 3.87 6.14 -27.54
CA PRO A 11 3.36 4.84 -27.14
C PRO A 11 3.21 3.94 -28.37
N GLY A 12 3.96 2.83 -28.46
CA GLY A 12 3.75 1.88 -29.55
C GLY A 12 4.86 0.89 -29.92
N SER A 13 5.95 0.74 -29.19
CA SER A 13 6.97 -0.28 -29.58
C SER A 13 7.64 -0.94 -28.38
N LEU A 14 6.93 -1.89 -27.78
CA LEU A 14 7.44 -2.79 -26.74
C LEU A 14 8.19 -4.02 -27.31
N LYS A 15 8.50 -4.06 -28.62
CA LYS A 15 8.96 -5.30 -29.27
C LYS A 15 10.39 -5.33 -29.82
N THR A 16 11.21 -4.30 -29.58
CA THR A 16 12.58 -4.31 -30.16
C THR A 16 13.66 -3.77 -29.23
N LEU A 17 13.82 -4.39 -28.06
CA LEU A 17 15.04 -4.25 -27.25
C LEU A 17 15.56 -5.62 -26.78
N LYS A 18 15.71 -6.56 -27.72
CA LYS A 18 16.63 -7.69 -27.59
C LYS A 18 17.87 -7.39 -28.42
N LYS A 19 18.83 -6.66 -27.84
CA LYS A 19 20.28 -6.63 -28.15
C LYS A 19 20.87 -5.30 -27.68
N ALA A 20 21.02 -5.15 -26.37
CA ALA A 20 22.05 -4.31 -25.82
C ALA A 20 22.73 -5.15 -24.73
N LYS A 21 23.98 -5.57 -24.98
CA LYS A 21 24.81 -6.17 -23.94
C LYS A 21 25.24 -5.04 -23.01
N PHE A 22 24.43 -4.78 -21.99
CA PHE A 22 24.83 -4.01 -20.82
C PHE A 22 25.10 -5.01 -19.69
N ASN A 23 26.19 -4.80 -18.95
CA ASN A 23 26.56 -5.62 -17.81
C ASN A 23 25.42 -5.59 -16.78
N GLY A 24 24.77 -6.74 -16.57
CA GLY A 24 23.47 -6.85 -15.91
C GLY A 24 23.43 -6.48 -14.41
N CYS A 25 24.57 -6.34 -13.74
CA CYS A 25 24.60 -6.03 -12.30
C CYS A 25 24.36 -4.54 -11.99
N ASP A 26 24.80 -3.61 -12.84
CA ASP A 26 24.76 -2.18 -12.52
C ASP A 26 23.40 -1.54 -12.81
N PHE A 27 22.69 -1.99 -13.84
CA PHE A 27 21.37 -1.47 -14.17
C PHE A 27 20.27 -1.96 -13.22
N LEU A 28 20.41 -3.19 -12.70
CA LEU A 28 19.51 -3.72 -11.68
C LEU A 28 19.78 -3.02 -10.33
N SER A 29 21.04 -2.84 -9.91
CA SER A 29 21.34 -2.21 -8.62
C SER A 29 20.89 -0.73 -8.56
N LEU A 30 21.05 0.03 -9.65
CA LEU A 30 20.62 1.44 -9.71
C LEU A 30 19.09 1.61 -9.65
N ASN A 31 18.33 0.67 -10.23
CA ASN A 31 16.87 0.72 -10.19
C ASN A 31 16.34 0.21 -8.85
N PHE A 32 16.87 -0.89 -8.31
CA PHE A 32 16.49 -1.38 -6.97
C PHE A 32 16.80 -0.36 -5.86
N GLY A 33 17.93 0.34 -5.92
CA GLY A 33 18.29 1.39 -4.95
C GLY A 33 17.43 2.66 -5.03
N LYS A 34 16.82 2.97 -6.19
CA LYS A 34 15.83 4.04 -6.32
C LYS A 34 14.42 3.60 -5.92
N LEU A 35 14.05 2.35 -6.23
CA LEU A 35 12.82 1.68 -5.77
C LEU A 35 12.74 1.69 -4.24
N SER A 36 13.86 1.42 -3.54
CA SER A 36 13.88 1.37 -2.08
C SER A 36 13.60 2.73 -1.41
N LYS A 37 14.07 3.84 -2.00
CA LYS A 37 14.03 5.17 -1.37
C LYS A 37 12.66 5.85 -1.41
N ALA A 38 11.83 5.54 -2.40
CA ALA A 38 10.51 6.16 -2.53
C ALA A 38 9.52 5.58 -1.50
N MET A 39 9.57 4.27 -1.26
CA MET A 39 8.74 3.61 -0.25
C MET A 39 9.19 3.95 1.18
N GLU A 40 10.45 4.33 1.39
CA GLU A 40 10.97 4.77 2.70
C GLU A 40 10.24 5.99 3.27
N LYS A 41 9.50 6.76 2.44
CA LYS A 41 8.59 7.81 2.92
C LYS A 41 7.55 7.27 3.92
N PHE A 42 7.13 6.01 3.79
CA PHE A 42 6.15 5.39 4.67
C PHE A 42 6.69 5.11 6.07
N LEU A 43 8.02 5.00 6.26
CA LEU A 43 8.60 4.64 7.54
C LEU A 43 8.17 5.56 8.68
N GLY A 44 8.02 4.96 9.86
CA GLY A 44 7.60 5.61 11.09
C GLY A 44 6.11 5.48 11.38
N LYS A 45 5.67 6.28 12.34
CA LYS A 45 4.37 6.16 13.00
C LYS A 45 3.33 7.10 12.38
N TRP A 46 2.12 6.57 12.20
CA TRP A 46 0.97 7.22 11.60
C TRP A 46 -0.29 6.97 12.41
N LYS A 47 -1.16 7.96 12.53
CA LYS A 47 -2.49 7.82 13.14
C LYS A 47 -3.56 8.37 12.21
N SER A 48 -4.70 7.68 12.13
CA SER A 48 -5.81 8.12 11.27
C SER A 48 -6.49 9.37 11.84
N THR A 49 -6.77 10.35 11.00
CA THR A 49 -7.42 11.61 11.38
C THR A 49 -8.79 11.79 10.76
N LYS A 50 -8.99 11.21 9.57
CA LYS A 50 -10.23 11.33 8.81
C LYS A 50 -10.57 10.00 8.12
N VAL A 51 -11.84 9.68 8.05
CA VAL A 51 -12.34 8.54 7.27
C VAL A 51 -13.66 8.92 6.60
N GLU A 52 -13.82 8.62 5.32
CA GLU A 52 -15.03 8.91 4.55
C GLU A 52 -15.62 7.63 3.95
N ASN A 53 -16.95 7.52 3.95
CA ASN A 53 -17.70 6.38 3.39
C ASN A 53 -17.47 5.00 4.06
N PHE A 54 -16.86 4.95 5.24
CA PHE A 54 -16.50 3.70 5.92
C PHE A 54 -17.71 2.85 6.37
N ASP A 55 -18.81 3.47 6.80
CA ASP A 55 -20.03 2.74 7.19
C ASP A 55 -20.64 1.97 6.00
N ASN A 56 -20.69 2.59 4.82
CA ASN A 56 -21.17 1.94 3.59
C ASN A 56 -20.24 0.81 3.15
N PHE A 57 -18.92 1.02 3.24
CA PHE A 57 -17.94 -0.02 2.97
C PHE A 57 -18.13 -1.22 3.90
N MET A 58 -18.16 -1.00 5.21
CA MET A 58 -18.34 -2.09 6.18
C MET A 58 -19.71 -2.78 6.02
N LYS A 59 -20.75 -2.05 5.65
CA LYS A 59 -22.06 -2.64 5.33
C LYS A 59 -21.95 -3.57 4.11
N ALA A 60 -21.21 -3.18 3.07
CA ALA A 60 -20.97 -4.01 1.90
C ALA A 60 -20.08 -5.23 2.16
N MET A 61 -19.34 -5.21 3.28
CA MET A 61 -18.57 -6.33 3.84
C MET A 61 -19.37 -7.13 4.88
N ASP A 62 -20.71 -7.00 4.91
CA ASP A 62 -21.63 -7.71 5.79
C ASP A 62 -21.41 -7.50 7.31
N VAL A 63 -20.73 -6.41 7.69
CA VAL A 63 -20.50 -6.08 9.11
C VAL A 63 -21.78 -5.50 9.73
N GLY A 64 -22.19 -5.99 10.90
CA GLY A 64 -23.39 -5.55 11.62
C GLY A 64 -23.34 -4.10 12.12
N PHE A 65 -24.50 -3.43 12.21
CA PHE A 65 -24.63 -1.98 12.45
C PHE A 65 -23.86 -1.45 13.67
N ILE A 66 -23.93 -2.15 14.81
CA ILE A 66 -23.28 -1.71 16.06
C ILE A 66 -21.76 -1.68 15.90
N LEU A 67 -21.17 -2.74 15.33
CA LEU A 67 -19.73 -2.82 15.09
C LEU A 67 -19.28 -1.74 14.11
N ARG A 68 -20.09 -1.42 13.10
CA ARG A 68 -19.77 -0.36 12.13
C ARG A 68 -19.67 1.01 12.79
N LYS A 69 -20.58 1.36 13.71
CA LYS A 69 -20.53 2.65 14.42
C LYS A 69 -19.30 2.74 15.32
N ALA A 70 -18.97 1.67 16.05
CA ALA A 70 -17.77 1.64 16.87
C ALA A 70 -16.49 1.75 16.02
N ALA A 71 -16.41 1.01 14.91
CA ALA A 71 -15.23 1.02 14.04
C ALA A 71 -15.03 2.36 13.33
N ALA A 72 -16.10 3.09 12.98
CA ALA A 72 -16.00 4.41 12.37
C ALA A 72 -15.44 5.49 13.32
N MET A 73 -15.54 5.28 14.64
CA MET A 73 -14.99 6.18 15.65
C MET A 73 -13.58 5.78 16.11
N ALA A 74 -13.08 4.62 15.69
CA ALA A 74 -11.81 4.10 16.14
C ALA A 74 -10.64 4.75 15.39
N THR A 75 -9.66 5.24 16.14
CA THR A 75 -8.37 5.66 15.59
C THR A 75 -7.54 4.43 15.25
N VAL A 76 -7.01 4.41 14.02
CA VAL A 76 -6.06 3.41 13.53
C VAL A 76 -4.66 3.98 13.63
N TYR A 77 -3.78 3.24 14.28
CA TYR A 77 -2.35 3.53 14.34
C TYR A 77 -1.60 2.53 13.47
N LEU A 78 -0.64 3.03 12.69
CA LEU A 78 0.25 2.24 11.85
C LEU A 78 1.70 2.63 12.16
N ASP A 79 2.60 1.66 12.20
CA ASP A 79 4.03 1.88 12.30
C ASP A 79 4.74 1.05 11.23
N TYR A 80 5.30 1.74 10.24
CA TYR A 80 6.05 1.11 9.16
C TYR A 80 7.52 1.06 9.52
N GLN A 81 8.07 -0.15 9.49
CA GLN A 81 9.47 -0.40 9.77
C GLN A 81 10.08 -1.22 8.63
N LYS A 82 11.41 -1.19 8.54
CA LYS A 82 12.18 -1.96 7.58
C LYS A 82 13.34 -2.63 8.31
N ALA A 83 13.39 -3.94 8.26
CA ALA A 83 14.47 -4.73 8.85
C ALA A 83 15.72 -4.65 7.97
N ASP A 84 16.88 -4.99 8.56
CA ASP A 84 18.18 -4.94 7.88
C ASP A 84 18.25 -5.88 6.66
N ASP A 85 17.48 -6.96 6.68
CA ASP A 85 17.35 -7.91 5.57
C ASP A 85 16.42 -7.42 4.43
N GLY A 86 15.89 -6.20 4.55
CA GLY A 86 14.98 -5.58 3.59
C GLY A 86 13.51 -5.92 3.80
N THR A 87 13.15 -6.73 4.80
CA THR A 87 11.76 -7.07 5.12
C THR A 87 11.00 -5.84 5.61
N TRP A 88 9.82 -5.61 5.05
CA TRP A 88 8.89 -4.58 5.52
C TRP A 88 8.02 -5.12 6.64
N ILE A 89 7.77 -4.27 7.63
CA ILE A 89 6.95 -4.59 8.79
C ILE A 89 5.92 -3.47 8.97
N ILE A 90 4.66 -3.84 9.13
CA ILE A 90 3.58 -2.93 9.52
C ILE A 90 3.02 -3.43 10.85
N ASP A 91 3.29 -2.68 11.91
CA ASP A 91 2.53 -2.83 13.14
C ASP A 91 1.26 -1.98 13.03
N TRP A 92 0.11 -2.58 13.31
CA TRP A 92 -1.16 -1.89 13.36
C TRP A 92 -1.78 -2.00 14.74
N GLN A 93 -2.47 -0.95 15.17
CA GLN A 93 -3.12 -0.90 16.46
C GLN A 93 -4.45 -0.13 16.37
N LEU A 94 -5.47 -0.71 16.98
CA LEU A 94 -6.76 -0.14 17.31
C LEU A 94 -6.89 -0.06 18.84
N ALA A 95 -7.97 0.53 19.35
CA ALA A 95 -8.21 0.65 20.80
C ALA A 95 -8.19 -0.70 21.55
N PHE A 96 -8.66 -1.77 20.91
CA PHE A 96 -8.87 -3.09 21.53
C PHE A 96 -8.02 -4.21 20.94
N LYS A 97 -7.28 -3.95 19.85
CA LYS A 97 -6.53 -4.99 19.13
C LYS A 97 -5.30 -4.41 18.46
N LYS A 98 -4.25 -5.22 18.38
CA LYS A 98 -3.04 -4.91 17.62
C LYS A 98 -2.59 -6.15 16.85
N GLY A 99 -1.77 -5.94 15.84
CA GLY A 99 -1.14 -7.02 15.10
C GLY A 99 0.03 -6.51 14.28
N GLN A 100 0.70 -7.44 13.62
CA GLN A 100 1.88 -7.18 12.81
C GLN A 100 1.74 -7.93 11.49
N ILE A 101 2.17 -7.29 10.41
CA ILE A 101 2.33 -7.92 9.10
C ILE A 101 3.79 -7.75 8.68
N ARG A 102 4.46 -8.85 8.35
CA ARG A 102 5.83 -8.85 7.80
C ARG A 102 5.77 -9.33 6.36
N PHE A 103 6.36 -8.58 5.43
CA PHE A 103 6.23 -8.90 4.02
C PHE A 103 7.44 -8.47 3.19
N GLN A 104 7.51 -9.07 2.01
CA GLN A 104 8.34 -8.66 0.89
C GLN A 104 7.42 -8.24 -0.25
N LEU A 105 7.81 -7.23 -1.03
CA LEU A 105 7.01 -6.77 -2.16
C LEU A 105 6.88 -7.88 -3.21
N GLY A 106 5.68 -8.02 -3.76
CA GLY A 106 5.32 -9.02 -4.78
C GLY A 106 5.13 -10.44 -4.26
N GLN A 107 5.32 -10.69 -2.95
CA GLN A 107 5.15 -12.03 -2.36
C GLN A 107 3.79 -12.17 -1.69
N GLU A 108 3.05 -13.22 -2.02
CA GLU A 108 1.77 -13.55 -1.38
C GLU A 108 2.03 -14.10 0.03
N ILE A 109 1.30 -13.59 1.03
CA ILE A 109 1.37 -14.05 2.42
C ILE A 109 -0.03 -14.25 3.00
N ASP A 110 -0.16 -15.14 3.97
CA ASP A 110 -1.37 -15.25 4.79
C ASP A 110 -1.32 -14.20 5.91
N ALA A 111 -2.41 -13.45 6.09
CA ALA A 111 -2.53 -12.43 7.12
C ALA A 111 -3.91 -12.47 7.79
N VAL A 112 -3.96 -12.09 9.07
CA VAL A 112 -5.21 -11.85 9.80
C VAL A 112 -5.38 -10.34 9.95
N LEU A 113 -6.47 -9.82 9.39
CA LEU A 113 -6.79 -8.41 9.43
C LEU A 113 -7.39 -8.00 10.79
N PRO A 114 -7.46 -6.70 11.11
CA PRO A 114 -8.01 -6.24 12.39
C PRO A 114 -9.45 -6.71 12.66
N ASP A 115 -10.23 -6.93 11.61
CA ASP A 115 -11.61 -7.43 11.64
C ASP A 115 -11.73 -8.97 11.67
N ASP A 116 -10.64 -9.68 12.01
CA ASP A 116 -10.56 -11.15 12.13
C ASP A 116 -10.69 -11.92 10.81
N ARG A 117 -10.72 -11.23 9.67
CA ARG A 117 -10.67 -11.90 8.37
C ARG A 117 -9.28 -12.44 8.10
N SER A 118 -9.21 -13.73 7.80
CA SER A 118 -8.03 -14.36 7.21
C SER A 118 -8.03 -14.08 5.70
N VAL A 119 -6.95 -13.47 5.21
CA VAL A 119 -6.80 -13.10 3.80
C VAL A 119 -5.45 -13.55 3.28
N ARG A 120 -5.39 -13.75 1.96
CA ARG A 120 -4.12 -13.81 1.23
C ARG A 120 -3.79 -12.42 0.72
N LEU A 121 -2.68 -11.87 1.18
CA LEU A 121 -2.24 -10.51 0.92
C LEU A 121 -1.10 -10.52 -0.10
N VAL A 122 -1.18 -9.69 -1.13
CA VAL A 122 -0.08 -9.43 -2.07
C VAL A 122 0.27 -7.95 -2.03
N PRO A 123 1.32 -7.56 -1.28
CA PRO A 123 1.82 -6.19 -1.25
C PRO A 123 2.62 -5.84 -2.49
N ASP A 124 2.47 -4.63 -3.00
CA ASP A 124 3.23 -4.11 -4.14
C ASP A 124 3.50 -2.61 -3.99
N PHE A 125 4.49 -2.10 -4.71
CA PHE A 125 4.83 -0.67 -4.69
C PHE A 125 5.25 -0.21 -6.08
N ASP A 126 4.52 0.78 -6.61
CA ASP A 126 4.84 1.42 -7.87
C ASP A 126 5.71 2.67 -7.62
N PRO A 127 7.01 2.64 -7.96
CA PRO A 127 7.91 3.77 -7.77
C PRO A 127 7.61 4.96 -8.68
N ALA A 128 6.92 4.76 -9.82
CA ALA A 128 6.60 5.83 -10.74
C ALA A 128 5.50 6.73 -10.19
N THR A 129 4.55 6.15 -9.44
CA THR A 129 3.45 6.88 -8.81
C THR A 129 3.64 7.11 -7.32
N GLY A 130 4.60 6.42 -6.68
CA GLY A 130 4.79 6.43 -5.24
C GLY A 130 3.65 5.74 -4.48
N ARG A 131 2.89 4.87 -5.16
CA ARG A 131 1.72 4.19 -4.59
C ARG A 131 2.13 2.82 -4.08
N TYR A 132 1.89 2.60 -2.81
CA TYR A 132 1.84 1.27 -2.22
C TYR A 132 0.45 0.68 -2.46
N SER A 133 0.37 -0.62 -2.74
CA SER A 133 -0.91 -1.31 -2.86
C SER A 133 -0.90 -2.70 -2.26
N GLU A 134 -2.06 -3.16 -1.83
CA GLU A 134 -2.27 -4.51 -1.33
C GLU A 134 -3.50 -5.10 -2.01
N LEU A 135 -3.38 -6.30 -2.55
CA LEU A 135 -4.53 -7.13 -2.90
C LEU A 135 -4.80 -8.12 -1.76
N GLN A 136 -5.95 -7.98 -1.11
CA GLN A 136 -6.43 -8.83 -0.03
C GLN A 136 -7.51 -9.77 -0.57
N LYS A 137 -7.12 -11.02 -0.83
CA LYS A 137 -8.06 -12.06 -1.29
C LYS A 137 -8.71 -12.76 -0.10
N GLY A 138 -10.03 -12.72 -0.02
CA GLY A 138 -10.74 -13.23 1.15
C GLY A 138 -12.26 -13.15 1.04
N LYS A 139 -12.93 -13.57 2.12
CA LYS A 139 -14.40 -13.47 2.24
C LYS A 139 -14.79 -12.23 3.06
N PRO A 140 -15.96 -11.63 2.83
CA PRO A 140 -16.94 -11.95 1.78
C PRO A 140 -16.48 -11.52 0.38
N HIS A 141 -15.59 -10.54 0.28
CA HIS A 141 -15.09 -10.01 -0.99
C HIS A 141 -13.59 -9.76 -0.93
N ASP A 142 -12.98 -9.78 -2.12
CA ASP A 142 -11.62 -9.31 -2.31
C ASP A 142 -11.56 -7.78 -2.19
N VAL A 143 -10.52 -7.29 -1.56
CA VAL A 143 -10.31 -5.87 -1.28
C VAL A 143 -8.97 -5.43 -1.85
N LYS A 144 -8.94 -4.25 -2.48
CA LYS A 144 -7.70 -3.58 -2.84
C LYS A 144 -7.49 -2.35 -1.97
N VAL A 145 -6.32 -2.27 -1.36
CA VAL A 145 -5.86 -1.08 -0.64
C VAL A 145 -4.82 -0.37 -1.48
N GLU A 146 -4.88 0.95 -1.55
CA GLU A 146 -3.87 1.80 -2.14
C GLU A 146 -3.50 2.90 -1.13
N ARG A 147 -2.20 3.12 -0.90
CA ARG A 147 -1.69 4.19 -0.04
C ARG A 147 -0.64 5.02 -0.75
N TRP A 148 -0.64 6.33 -0.50
CA TRP A 148 0.39 7.25 -1.00
C TRP A 148 0.59 8.40 -0.01
N ILE A 149 1.77 9.00 -0.03
CA ILE A 149 2.10 10.16 0.80
C ILE A 149 2.03 11.41 -0.07
N THR A 150 1.23 12.39 0.35
CA THR A 150 1.08 13.68 -0.34
C THR A 150 2.33 14.53 -0.17
N GLU A 151 2.44 15.60 -0.95
CA GLU A 151 3.55 16.56 -0.82
C GLU A 151 3.55 17.24 0.56
N ASP A 152 2.37 17.43 1.15
CA ASP A 152 2.18 17.99 2.50
C ASP A 152 2.51 17.00 3.62
N GLY A 153 2.87 15.75 3.29
CA GLY A 153 3.32 14.74 4.23
C GLY A 153 2.22 13.92 4.90
N GLU A 154 0.96 14.08 4.48
CA GLU A 154 -0.14 13.21 4.90
C GLU A 154 -0.11 11.89 4.13
N MET A 155 -0.49 10.78 4.79
CA MET A 155 -0.71 9.52 4.11
C MET A 155 -2.20 9.36 3.80
N GLN A 156 -2.49 9.18 2.51
CA GLN A 156 -3.82 8.89 2.00
C GLN A 156 -3.97 7.39 1.79
N GLU A 157 -5.12 6.85 2.17
CA GLU A 157 -5.52 5.47 1.96
C GLU A 157 -6.85 5.45 1.19
N LEU A 158 -6.91 4.63 0.15
CA LEU A 158 -8.11 4.32 -0.62
C LEU A 158 -8.31 2.82 -0.60
N VAL A 159 -9.48 2.37 -0.15
CA VAL A 159 -9.81 0.95 -0.07
C VAL A 159 -11.06 0.66 -0.86
N LYS A 160 -10.98 -0.33 -1.75
CA LYS A 160 -12.04 -0.70 -2.70
C LYS A 160 -12.39 -2.17 -2.54
N ILE A 161 -13.69 -2.48 -2.61
CA ILE A 161 -14.14 -3.84 -2.85
C ILE A 161 -14.00 -4.11 -4.36
N ILE A 162 -13.37 -5.22 -4.76
CA ILE A 162 -13.03 -5.45 -6.17
C ILE A 162 -14.28 -5.69 -7.04
N ASP A 163 -15.26 -6.40 -6.53
CA ASP A 163 -16.47 -6.83 -7.24
C ASP A 163 -17.70 -5.95 -6.94
N LYS A 164 -17.52 -4.82 -6.26
CA LYS A 164 -18.57 -3.84 -5.96
C LYS A 164 -18.07 -2.42 -6.24
N ASP A 165 -18.98 -1.53 -6.65
CA ASP A 165 -18.69 -0.10 -6.72
C ASP A 165 -18.79 0.56 -5.33
N VAL A 166 -17.96 0.09 -4.39
CA VAL A 166 -17.92 0.54 -3.00
C VAL A 166 -16.49 0.73 -2.54
N GLN A 167 -16.20 1.90 -2.00
CA GLN A 167 -14.88 2.27 -1.51
C GLN A 167 -14.95 3.20 -0.31
N TYR A 168 -13.88 3.27 0.48
CA TYR A 168 -13.70 4.30 1.52
C TYR A 168 -12.32 4.95 1.40
N THR A 169 -12.20 6.18 1.90
CA THR A 169 -10.91 6.86 2.03
C THR A 169 -10.58 7.10 3.49
N ARG A 170 -9.29 7.11 3.81
CA ARG A 170 -8.79 7.43 5.13
C ARG A 170 -7.52 8.26 5.02
N VAL A 171 -7.39 9.24 5.91
CA VAL A 171 -6.22 10.13 6.01
C VAL A 171 -5.49 9.83 7.30
N TYR A 172 -4.17 9.87 7.23
CA TYR A 172 -3.27 9.66 8.35
C TYR A 172 -2.25 10.80 8.45
N GLU A 173 -1.96 11.20 9.68
CA GLU A 173 -0.87 12.12 10.01
C GLU A 173 0.22 11.40 10.81
N ARG A 174 1.44 11.92 10.78
CA ARG A 174 2.53 11.42 11.63
C ARG A 174 2.27 11.75 13.11
N TYR A 175 2.75 10.90 14.01
CA TYR A 175 2.67 11.14 15.47
C TYR A 175 3.86 10.57 16.23
#